data_AF-A0A2W1JT61-F1
#
_entry.id   AF-A0A2W1JT61-F1
#
_cell.length_a   1.000
_cell.length_b   1.000
_cell.length_c   1.000
_cell.angle_alpha   90.00
_cell.angle_beta   90.00
_cell.angle_gamma   90.00
#
_symmetry.space_group_name_H-M   'P 1'
#
loop_
_entity.id
_entity.type
_entity.pdbx_description
1 polymer ?
#
loop_
_entity_poly.entity_id
_entity_poly.type
_entity_poly.pdbx_seq_one_letter_code
_entity_poly.pdbx_strand_id
1 'polypeptide(L)'
;MDKLILALSLRQKKRMEQGFTLVEVLVGVLLTLTFVGISTQAFVVSAMFKVRGQELSEATTWMQQDAENIRFEASRLNISSGVPQETEHSNRCSAGNAAAGYADLLRDDILIKEGDSETGDSVSPQDLDRESAMGQRPYVLRRVMSPATTAPFNVLSVSYAVYAEGEEPIDDTDTMDAAAIATSYSEIIPNASFACE
;
A
#
# COMPACT_ATOMS: atom_id res chain seq x y z
N MET A 1 -40.15 -75.59 -14.58
CA MET A 1 -38.74 -75.33 -14.25
C MET A 1 -38.48 -73.87 -13.89
N ASP A 2 -39.43 -72.96 -14.14
CA ASP A 2 -39.26 -71.50 -13.95
C ASP A 2 -39.22 -71.03 -12.49
N LYS A 3 -39.88 -71.74 -11.56
CA LYS A 3 -39.86 -71.41 -10.13
C LYS A 3 -38.46 -71.57 -9.50
N LEU A 4 -37.63 -72.43 -10.08
CA LEU A 4 -36.28 -72.73 -9.58
C LEU A 4 -35.27 -71.65 -10.02
N ILE A 5 -35.45 -71.10 -11.22
CA ILE A 5 -34.63 -70.00 -11.76
C ILE A 5 -34.95 -68.68 -11.04
N LEU A 6 -36.23 -68.43 -10.74
CA LEU A 6 -36.67 -67.25 -9.98
C LEU A 6 -36.18 -67.26 -8.53
N ALA A 7 -36.17 -68.44 -7.89
CA ALA A 7 -35.63 -68.60 -6.52
C ALA A 7 -34.11 -68.42 -6.46
N LEU A 8 -33.37 -68.80 -7.51
CA LEU A 8 -31.93 -68.59 -7.60
C LEU A 8 -31.59 -67.10 -7.85
N SER A 9 -32.33 -66.43 -8.73
CA SER A 9 -32.21 -64.99 -9.01
C SER A 9 -32.46 -64.12 -7.76
N LEU A 10 -33.50 -64.43 -6.99
CA LEU A 10 -33.82 -63.71 -5.74
C LEU A 10 -32.80 -63.98 -4.62
N ARG A 11 -32.21 -65.18 -4.56
CA ARG A 11 -31.13 -65.50 -3.60
C ARG A 11 -29.83 -64.76 -3.92
N GLN A 12 -29.54 -64.54 -5.21
CA GLN A 12 -28.34 -63.84 -5.65
C GLN A 12 -28.44 -62.34 -5.36
N LYS A 13 -29.62 -61.73 -5.54
CA LYS A 13 -29.88 -60.34 -5.13
C LYS A 13 -29.72 -60.12 -3.62
N LYS A 14 -30.10 -61.11 -2.79
CA LYS A 14 -30.01 -61.03 -1.32
C LYS A 14 -28.59 -61.20 -0.76
N ARG A 15 -27.60 -61.55 -1.60
CA ARG A 15 -26.18 -61.68 -1.20
C ARG A 15 -25.33 -60.44 -1.49
N MET A 16 -25.88 -59.42 -2.16
CA MET A 16 -25.20 -58.12 -2.36
C MET A 16 -25.41 -57.13 -1.21
N GLU A 17 -26.05 -57.54 -0.12
CA GLU A 17 -26.11 -56.79 1.14
C GLU A 17 -25.07 -57.34 2.12
N GLN A 18 -23.80 -57.37 1.72
CA GLN A 18 -22.71 -57.45 2.70
C GLN A 18 -22.47 -56.04 3.22
N GLY A 19 -22.82 -55.81 4.48
CA GLY A 19 -22.58 -54.54 5.17
C GLY A 19 -21.10 -54.14 5.11
N PHE A 20 -20.87 -52.82 5.13
CA PHE A 20 -19.55 -52.18 5.06
C PHE A 20 -18.51 -52.94 5.88
N THR A 21 -17.43 -53.38 5.23
CA THR A 21 -16.34 -54.04 5.95
C THR A 21 -15.62 -53.01 6.83
N LEU A 22 -15.27 -53.37 8.07
CA LEU A 22 -14.62 -52.46 9.03
C LEU A 22 -13.34 -51.82 8.46
N VAL A 23 -12.60 -52.57 7.65
CA VAL A 23 -11.37 -52.10 6.99
C VAL A 23 -11.67 -51.03 5.94
N GLU A 24 -12.74 -51.17 5.17
CA GLU A 24 -13.13 -50.20 4.15
C GLU A 24 -13.58 -48.86 4.77
N VAL A 25 -14.33 -48.92 5.88
CA VAL A 25 -14.67 -47.72 6.65
C VAL A 25 -13.41 -47.04 7.19
N LEU A 26 -12.44 -47.81 7.69
CA LEU A 26 -11.20 -47.26 8.25
C LEU A 26 -10.36 -46.57 7.17
N VAL A 27 -10.22 -47.19 5.99
CA VAL A 27 -9.52 -46.58 4.84
C VAL A 27 -10.27 -45.33 4.36
N GLY A 28 -11.60 -45.37 4.30
CA GLY A 28 -12.42 -44.22 3.92
C GLY A 28 -12.22 -43.02 4.86
N VAL A 29 -12.24 -43.25 6.17
CA VAL A 29 -11.98 -42.20 7.18
C VAL A 29 -10.54 -41.66 7.09
N LEU A 30 -9.55 -42.52 6.82
CA LEU A 30 -8.17 -42.07 6.61
C LEU A 30 -8.02 -41.17 5.38
N LEU A 31 -8.68 -41.52 4.28
CA LEU A 31 -8.68 -40.73 3.05
C LEU A 31 -9.43 -39.39 3.22
N THR A 32 -10.56 -39.38 3.94
CA THR A 32 -11.27 -38.12 4.19
C THR A 32 -10.49 -37.21 5.13
N LEU A 33 -9.85 -37.74 6.18
CA LEU A 33 -9.04 -36.94 7.10
C LEU A 33 -7.83 -36.30 6.42
N THR A 34 -7.15 -37.04 5.55
CA THR A 34 -6.02 -36.50 4.79
C THR A 34 -6.47 -35.41 3.83
N PHE A 35 -7.56 -35.62 3.11
CA PHE A 35 -8.12 -34.61 2.19
C PHE A 35 -8.59 -33.34 2.93
N VAL A 36 -9.31 -33.49 4.04
CA VAL A 36 -9.78 -32.37 4.86
C VAL A 36 -8.59 -31.64 5.50
N GLY A 37 -7.56 -32.37 5.93
CA GLY A 37 -6.33 -31.80 6.48
C GLY A 37 -5.62 -30.89 5.48
N ILE A 38 -5.42 -31.38 4.25
CA ILE A 38 -4.79 -30.60 3.17
C ILE A 38 -5.65 -29.40 2.79
N SER A 39 -6.97 -29.59 2.68
CA SER A 39 -7.90 -28.53 2.29
C SER A 39 -7.93 -27.37 3.30
N THR A 40 -7.93 -27.68 4.60
CA THR A 40 -7.91 -26.65 5.65
C THR A 40 -6.64 -25.81 5.59
N GLN A 41 -5.48 -26.45 5.36
CA GLN A 41 -4.21 -25.74 5.24
C GLN A 41 -4.21 -24.82 4.01
N ALA A 42 -4.69 -25.31 2.86
CA ALA A 42 -4.78 -24.51 1.64
C ALA A 42 -5.70 -23.27 1.82
N PHE A 43 -6.80 -23.42 2.56
CA PHE A 43 -7.71 -22.31 2.85
C PHE A 43 -7.04 -21.23 3.72
N VAL A 44 -6.33 -21.63 4.79
CA VAL A 44 -5.63 -20.68 5.67
C VAL A 44 -4.55 -19.91 4.90
N VAL A 45 -3.76 -20.61 4.08
CA VAL A 45 -2.73 -19.97 3.24
C VAL A 45 -3.35 -18.99 2.25
N SER A 46 -4.47 -19.36 1.61
CA SER A 46 -5.18 -18.48 0.68
C SER A 46 -5.74 -17.23 1.38
N ALA A 47 -6.28 -17.38 2.58
CA ALA A 47 -6.75 -16.26 3.38
C ALA A 47 -5.61 -15.30 3.74
N MET A 48 -4.44 -15.84 4.13
CA MET A 48 -3.25 -15.04 4.41
C MET A 48 -2.79 -14.24 3.18
N PHE A 49 -2.67 -14.88 2.01
CA PHE A 49 -2.29 -14.16 0.79
C PHE A 49 -3.31 -13.10 0.38
N LYS A 50 -4.60 -13.37 0.59
CA LYS A 50 -5.65 -12.38 0.33
C LYS A 50 -5.47 -11.14 1.20
N VAL A 51 -5.23 -11.31 2.50
CA VAL A 51 -4.99 -10.18 3.43
C VAL A 51 -3.76 -9.39 2.99
N ARG A 52 -2.64 -10.05 2.73
CA ARG A 52 -1.42 -9.38 2.27
C ARG A 52 -1.62 -8.63 0.95
N GLY A 53 -2.31 -9.23 -0.01
CA GLY A 53 -2.62 -8.58 -1.28
C GLY A 53 -3.50 -7.35 -1.11
N GLN A 54 -4.42 -7.37 -0.16
CA GLN A 54 -5.28 -6.23 0.16
C GLN A 54 -4.50 -5.12 0.87
N GLU A 55 -3.67 -5.45 1.87
CA GLU A 55 -2.79 -4.48 2.56
C GLU A 55 -1.92 -3.72 1.54
N LEU A 56 -1.31 -4.45 0.59
CA LEU A 56 -0.52 -3.85 -0.49
C LEU A 56 -1.38 -2.99 -1.43
N SER A 57 -2.59 -3.42 -1.76
CA SER A 57 -3.50 -2.67 -2.63
C SER A 57 -3.98 -1.37 -1.98
N GLU A 58 -4.26 -1.37 -0.68
CA GLU A 58 -4.67 -0.18 0.07
C GLU A 58 -3.50 0.79 0.23
N ALA A 59 -2.33 0.28 0.64
CA ALA A 59 -1.11 1.07 0.76
C ALA A 59 -0.77 1.80 -0.54
N THR A 60 -0.81 1.10 -1.68
CA THR A 60 -0.56 1.71 -2.99
C THR A 60 -1.61 2.75 -3.37
N THR A 61 -2.87 2.53 -3.01
CA THR A 61 -3.94 3.51 -3.23
C THR A 61 -3.72 4.78 -2.41
N TRP A 62 -3.36 4.66 -1.13
CA TRP A 62 -3.08 5.82 -0.27
C TRP A 62 -1.87 6.62 -0.78
N MET A 63 -0.80 5.95 -1.19
CA MET A 63 0.36 6.61 -1.79
C MET A 63 0.01 7.33 -3.09
N GLN A 64 -0.81 6.71 -3.96
CA GLN A 64 -1.26 7.34 -5.21
C GLN A 64 -2.14 8.56 -4.95
N GLN A 65 -3.08 8.46 -4.02
CA GLN A 65 -3.95 9.56 -3.64
C GLN A 65 -3.15 10.76 -3.11
N ASP A 66 -2.15 10.50 -2.27
CA ASP A 66 -1.29 11.56 -1.76
C ASP A 66 -0.42 12.18 -2.85
N ALA A 67 0.18 11.36 -3.72
CA ALA A 67 0.98 11.86 -4.84
C ALA A 67 0.14 12.71 -5.81
N GLU A 68 -1.13 12.36 -6.04
CA GLU A 68 -2.07 13.17 -6.81
C GLU A 68 -2.40 14.49 -6.12
N ASN A 69 -2.56 14.48 -4.79
CA ASN A 69 -2.77 15.69 -4.01
C ASN A 69 -1.58 16.66 -4.12
N ILE A 70 -0.35 16.15 -3.97
CA ILE A 70 0.86 16.97 -4.13
C ILE A 70 0.98 17.51 -5.56
N ARG A 71 0.68 16.69 -6.58
CA ARG A 71 0.67 17.15 -7.98
C ARG A 71 -0.39 18.23 -8.22
N PHE A 72 -1.55 18.13 -7.57
CA PHE A 72 -2.56 19.16 -7.64
C PHE A 72 -2.07 20.48 -7.05
N GLU A 73 -1.42 20.45 -5.88
CA GLU A 73 -0.81 21.65 -5.29
C GLU A 73 0.33 22.20 -6.14
N ALA A 74 1.19 21.33 -6.69
CA ALA A 74 2.25 21.72 -7.63
C ALA A 74 1.72 22.42 -8.88
N SER A 75 0.52 22.05 -9.33
CA SER A 75 -0.13 22.65 -10.50
C SER A 75 -0.72 24.04 -10.22
N ARG A 76 -1.07 24.29 -8.96
CA ARG A 76 -1.70 25.54 -8.48
C ARG A 76 -0.75 26.44 -7.71
N LEU A 77 0.51 26.00 -7.56
CA LEU A 77 1.54 26.73 -6.85
C LEU A 77 1.62 28.14 -7.43
N ASN A 78 1.17 29.11 -6.64
CA ASN A 78 1.19 30.51 -6.98
C ASN A 78 2.08 31.22 -5.99
N ILE A 79 2.85 32.17 -6.49
CA ILE A 79 3.74 33.00 -5.70
C ILE A 79 2.86 33.99 -4.94
N SER A 80 2.39 33.60 -3.76
CA SER A 80 1.50 34.38 -2.89
C SER A 80 2.25 34.91 -1.67
N SER A 81 3.46 35.40 -1.84
CA SER A 81 4.08 36.26 -0.83
C SER A 81 3.56 37.68 -1.00
N GLY A 82 3.42 38.44 0.08
CA GLY A 82 3.13 39.89 0.06
C GLY A 82 4.26 40.75 -0.55
N VAL A 83 4.99 40.20 -1.51
CA VAL A 83 6.10 40.77 -2.28
C VAL A 83 5.62 40.93 -3.73
N PRO A 84 6.02 41.98 -4.48
CA PRO A 84 5.69 42.09 -5.89
C PRO A 84 6.08 40.83 -6.67
N GLN A 85 5.07 40.15 -7.23
CA GLN A 85 5.08 38.81 -7.84
C GLN A 85 6.20 38.62 -8.89
N GLU A 86 6.58 39.68 -9.59
CA GLU A 86 7.64 39.65 -10.61
C GLU A 86 9.05 39.47 -10.03
N THR A 87 9.33 40.05 -8.86
CA THR A 87 10.66 39.95 -8.23
C THR A 87 10.90 38.58 -7.60
N GLU A 88 9.88 37.99 -7.01
CA GLU A 88 10.00 36.65 -6.42
C GLU A 88 10.04 35.56 -7.48
N HIS A 89 9.24 35.68 -8.55
CA HIS A 89 9.32 34.78 -9.69
C HIS A 89 10.74 34.75 -10.28
N SER A 90 11.31 35.93 -10.56
CA SER A 90 12.68 36.06 -11.07
C SER A 90 13.73 35.48 -10.12
N ASN A 91 13.56 35.67 -8.81
CA ASN A 91 14.49 35.14 -7.80
C ASN A 91 14.46 33.61 -7.72
N ARG A 92 13.27 32.99 -7.87
CA ARG A 92 13.13 31.53 -7.84
C ARG A 92 13.57 30.86 -9.14
N CYS A 93 13.42 31.54 -10.28
CA CYS A 93 13.98 31.09 -11.56
C CYS A 93 15.52 31.10 -11.58
N SER A 94 16.13 32.02 -10.83
CA SER A 94 17.59 32.14 -10.66
C SER A 94 18.04 31.72 -9.27
N ALA A 95 17.39 30.71 -8.69
CA ALA A 95 17.71 30.23 -7.35
C ALA A 95 19.18 29.80 -7.25
N GLY A 96 19.88 30.27 -6.21
CA GLY A 96 21.28 29.92 -5.94
C GLY A 96 21.45 28.70 -5.02
N ASN A 97 20.38 28.22 -4.41
CA ASN A 97 20.34 27.09 -3.49
C ASN A 97 18.94 26.45 -3.48
N ALA A 98 18.82 25.29 -2.83
CA ALA A 98 17.55 24.55 -2.74
C ALA A 98 16.43 25.37 -2.11
N ALA A 99 16.70 26.07 -1.00
CA ALA A 99 15.76 26.91 -0.25
C ALA A 99 15.11 28.04 -1.10
N ALA A 100 15.86 28.56 -2.07
CA ALA A 100 15.36 29.59 -2.98
C ALA A 100 14.59 29.02 -4.18
N GLY A 101 14.55 27.69 -4.36
CA GLY A 101 13.97 27.02 -5.50
C GLY A 101 12.43 26.94 -5.50
N TYR A 102 11.88 26.43 -6.60
CA TYR A 102 10.44 26.13 -6.69
C TYR A 102 10.06 24.84 -5.94
N ALA A 103 10.98 23.87 -5.88
CA ALA A 103 10.75 22.63 -5.14
C ALA A 103 10.53 22.90 -3.64
N ASP A 104 11.32 23.80 -3.09
CA ASP A 104 11.25 24.23 -1.70
C ASP A 104 9.97 25.02 -1.41
N LEU A 105 9.62 25.96 -2.29
CA LEU A 105 8.34 26.67 -2.22
C LEU A 105 7.14 25.71 -2.18
N LEU A 106 7.18 24.67 -3.01
CA LEU A 106 6.10 23.68 -3.03
C LEU A 106 6.04 22.90 -1.71
N ARG A 107 7.19 22.44 -1.20
CA ARG A 107 7.28 21.74 0.09
C ARG A 107 6.65 22.61 1.19
N ASP A 108 7.08 23.85 1.30
CA ASP A 108 6.63 24.76 2.34
C ASP A 108 5.13 25.07 2.22
N ASP A 109 4.61 25.29 1.00
CA ASP A 109 3.18 25.53 0.76
C ASP A 109 2.31 24.33 1.20
N ILE A 110 2.79 23.10 1.00
CA ILE A 110 2.11 21.88 1.46
C ILE A 110 2.14 21.79 2.98
N LEU A 111 3.32 21.95 3.60
CA LEU A 111 3.49 21.86 5.05
C LEU A 111 2.63 22.90 5.79
N ILE A 112 2.61 24.14 5.30
CA ILE A 112 1.78 25.22 5.87
C ILE A 112 0.29 24.88 5.77
N LYS A 113 -0.18 24.30 4.66
CA LYS A 113 -1.58 23.88 4.50
C LYS A 113 -1.97 22.73 5.40
N GLU A 114 -1.02 21.85 5.71
CA GLU A 114 -1.19 20.73 6.64
C GLU A 114 -1.09 21.17 8.11
N GLY A 115 -0.80 22.45 8.38
CA GLY A 115 -0.73 23.03 9.72
C GLY A 115 0.64 22.89 10.39
N ASP A 116 1.64 22.44 9.63
CA ASP A 116 3.02 22.39 10.07
C ASP A 116 3.67 23.79 9.93
N SER A 117 4.45 24.18 10.94
CA SER A 117 5.17 25.45 11.00
C SER A 117 6.65 25.31 10.65
N GLU A 118 7.09 24.10 10.26
CA GLU A 118 8.43 23.83 9.72
C GLU A 118 8.67 24.68 8.45
N THR A 119 9.27 25.84 8.66
CA THR A 119 9.89 26.69 7.64
C THR A 119 11.41 26.50 7.60
N GLY A 120 11.92 25.57 8.41
CA GLY A 120 13.30 25.15 8.37
C GLY A 120 13.48 24.14 7.24
N ASP A 121 14.57 24.25 6.49
CA ASP A 121 15.02 23.30 5.45
C ASP A 121 15.26 21.86 5.96
N SER A 122 14.75 21.50 7.13
CA SER A 122 14.73 20.15 7.68
C SER A 122 13.86 19.26 6.78
N VAL A 123 14.47 18.25 6.18
CA VAL A 123 13.75 17.13 5.57
C VAL A 123 13.12 16.34 6.72
N SER A 124 11.93 16.73 7.14
CA SER A 124 11.19 16.07 8.21
C SER A 124 10.17 15.07 7.63
N PRO A 125 10.12 13.83 8.13
CA PRO A 125 9.04 12.91 7.79
C PRO A 125 7.68 13.44 8.24
N GLN A 126 6.68 13.26 7.39
CA GLN A 126 5.28 13.56 7.67
C GLN A 126 4.53 12.24 7.78
N ASP A 127 3.92 12.00 8.93
CA ASP A 127 3.14 10.80 9.21
C ASP A 127 1.65 11.10 9.07
N LEU A 128 1.00 10.37 8.17
CA LEU A 128 -0.43 10.48 7.92
C LEU A 128 -1.13 9.21 8.36
N ASP A 129 -2.01 9.33 9.36
CA ASP A 129 -2.82 8.22 9.83
C ASP A 129 -3.76 7.71 8.74
N ARG A 130 -3.78 6.39 8.55
CA ARG A 130 -4.63 5.69 7.59
C ARG A 130 -5.31 4.52 8.27
N GLU A 131 -6.59 4.35 7.99
CA GLU A 131 -7.35 3.22 8.50
C GLU A 131 -7.70 2.30 7.34
N SER A 132 -7.39 1.01 7.49
CA SER A 132 -7.79 0.01 6.50
C SER A 132 -9.30 -0.10 6.43
N ALA A 133 -9.82 -0.14 5.20
CA ALA A 133 -11.25 -0.34 4.94
C ALA A 133 -11.71 -1.73 5.41
N MET A 134 -10.79 -2.68 5.61
CA MET A 134 -11.08 -4.04 6.02
C MET A 134 -10.53 -4.33 7.42
N GLY A 135 -11.40 -4.22 8.42
CA GLY A 135 -11.08 -4.61 9.80
C GLY A 135 -10.50 -3.50 10.66
N GLN A 136 -10.58 -2.24 10.22
CA GLN A 136 -10.27 -1.05 11.05
C GLN A 136 -8.87 -1.10 11.65
N ARG A 137 -7.93 -1.67 10.90
CA ARG A 137 -6.54 -1.73 11.32
C ARG A 137 -5.87 -0.39 11.01
N PRO A 138 -5.21 0.23 12.00
CA PRO A 138 -4.50 1.47 11.81
C PRO A 138 -3.14 1.23 11.13
N TYR A 139 -2.82 2.12 10.21
CA TYR A 139 -1.58 2.18 9.44
C TYR A 139 -1.09 3.62 9.41
N VAL A 140 0.21 3.79 9.20
CA VAL A 140 0.84 5.09 9.05
C VAL A 140 1.42 5.19 7.64
N LEU A 141 0.97 6.18 6.88
CA LEU A 141 1.61 6.59 5.63
C LEU A 141 2.66 7.64 5.98
N ARG A 142 3.93 7.24 5.97
CA ARG A 142 5.06 8.15 6.11
C ARG A 142 5.45 8.70 4.76
N ARG A 143 5.56 10.02 4.66
CA ARG A 143 6.03 10.74 3.48
C ARG A 143 7.24 11.57 3.84
N VAL A 144 8.26 11.59 2.99
CA VAL A 144 9.37 12.53 3.12
C VAL A 144 9.53 13.33 1.85
N MET A 145 9.59 14.66 2.00
CA MET A 145 9.69 15.62 0.90
C MET A 145 11.06 16.29 0.94
N SER A 146 11.84 16.11 -0.13
CA SER A 146 13.21 16.60 -0.22
C SER A 146 13.40 17.41 -1.51
N PRO A 147 13.61 18.74 -1.43
CA PRO A 147 13.92 19.56 -2.58
C PRO A 147 15.25 19.16 -3.21
N ALA A 148 15.34 19.19 -4.54
CA ALA A 148 16.60 18.94 -5.23
C ALA A 148 17.68 19.94 -4.77
N THR A 149 18.87 19.43 -4.48
CA THR A 149 20.03 20.23 -4.03
C THR A 149 20.91 20.72 -5.17
N THR A 150 20.52 20.45 -6.41
CA THR A 150 21.23 20.87 -7.62
C THR A 150 20.33 21.74 -8.48
N ALA A 151 20.94 22.75 -9.12
CA ALA A 151 20.23 23.60 -10.07
C ALA A 151 19.58 22.75 -11.17
N PRO A 152 18.33 23.03 -11.57
CA PRO A 152 17.59 24.28 -11.35
C PRO A 152 16.68 24.33 -10.09
N PHE A 153 16.88 23.46 -9.09
CA PHE A 153 16.14 23.49 -7.81
C PHE A 153 14.60 23.46 -7.95
N ASN A 154 14.12 22.81 -9.01
CA ASN A 154 12.71 22.74 -9.40
C ASN A 154 12.06 21.36 -9.20
N VAL A 155 12.84 20.34 -8.83
CA VAL A 155 12.33 18.99 -8.58
C VAL A 155 12.14 18.78 -7.08
N LEU A 156 10.93 18.43 -6.66
CA LEU A 156 10.63 17.94 -5.31
C LEU A 156 10.60 16.41 -5.37
N SER A 157 11.51 15.77 -4.62
CA SER A 157 11.48 14.32 -4.42
C SER A 157 10.53 13.98 -3.29
N VAL A 158 9.66 13.01 -3.51
CA VAL A 158 8.70 12.52 -2.51
C VAL A 158 8.84 11.01 -2.37
N SER A 159 9.29 10.60 -1.19
CA SER A 159 9.42 9.20 -0.78
C SER A 159 8.27 8.81 0.12
N TYR A 160 7.70 7.63 -0.11
CA TYR A 160 6.57 7.09 0.65
C TYR A 160 6.90 5.73 1.22
N ALA A 161 6.44 5.49 2.45
CA ALA A 161 6.41 4.17 3.08
C ALA A 161 5.13 4.01 3.89
N VAL A 162 4.58 2.79 3.89
CA VAL A 162 3.41 2.44 4.70
C VAL A 162 3.79 1.41 5.75
N TYR A 163 3.47 1.71 7.01
CA TYR A 163 3.72 0.86 8.16
C TYR A 163 2.41 0.51 8.85
N ALA A 164 2.36 -0.65 9.51
CA ALA A 164 1.32 -0.88 10.51
C ALA A 164 1.60 0.03 11.72
N GLU A 165 0.55 0.52 12.37
CA GLU A 165 0.70 1.40 13.54
C GLU A 165 1.56 0.72 14.62
N GLY A 166 2.57 1.45 15.12
CA GLY A 166 3.53 0.97 16.11
C GLY A 166 4.70 0.16 15.54
N GLU A 167 4.73 -0.06 14.22
CA GLU A 167 5.87 -0.64 13.50
C GLU A 167 6.66 0.43 12.71
N GLU A 168 6.26 1.71 12.78
CA GLU A 168 7.02 2.80 12.17
C GLU A 168 8.42 2.98 12.79
N PRO A 169 9.42 3.42 12.00
CA PRO A 169 10.74 3.75 12.52
C PRO A 169 10.64 4.85 13.60
N ILE A 170 11.30 4.59 14.74
CA ILE A 170 11.36 5.50 15.91
C ILE A 170 12.17 6.78 15.61
N ASP A 171 13.00 6.75 14.57
CA ASP A 171 13.87 7.87 14.20
C ASP A 171 13.17 8.75 13.15
N ASP A 172 13.13 10.06 13.39
CA ASP A 172 12.64 11.11 12.46
C ASP A 172 13.62 11.33 11.28
N THR A 173 14.43 10.32 10.96
CA THR A 173 15.33 10.36 9.82
C THR A 173 14.58 10.03 8.54
N ASP A 174 15.04 10.57 7.42
CA ASP A 174 14.56 10.29 6.04
C ASP A 174 14.85 8.82 5.60
N THR A 175 15.05 7.90 6.55
CA THR A 175 15.28 6.49 6.25
C THR A 175 13.95 5.75 6.19
N MET A 176 13.57 5.37 4.97
CA MET A 176 12.46 4.46 4.72
C MET A 176 12.98 3.02 4.92
N ASP A 177 12.43 2.30 5.91
CA ASP A 177 12.94 0.98 6.30
C ASP A 177 12.38 -0.17 5.45
N ALA A 178 13.12 -1.27 5.35
CA ALA A 178 12.73 -2.51 4.66
C ALA A 178 11.56 -3.24 5.34
N ALA A 179 11.20 -2.86 6.58
CA ALA A 179 10.01 -3.36 7.27
C ALA A 179 8.69 -2.77 6.72
N ALA A 180 8.75 -1.76 5.86
CA ALA A 180 7.57 -1.16 5.24
C ALA A 180 6.77 -2.18 4.42
N ILE A 181 5.44 -2.10 4.53
CA ILE A 181 4.50 -2.94 3.78
C ILE A 181 4.61 -2.62 2.28
N ALA A 182 4.69 -1.33 1.96
CA ALA A 182 4.89 -0.84 0.62
C ALA A 182 5.71 0.45 0.66
N THR A 183 6.50 0.66 -0.39
CA THR A 183 7.25 1.90 -0.60
C THR A 183 7.02 2.40 -2.02
N SER A 184 7.13 3.71 -2.20
CA SER A 184 7.01 4.36 -3.51
C SER A 184 7.89 5.60 -3.55
N TYR A 185 8.33 5.97 -4.75
CA TYR A 185 9.10 7.17 -5.00
C TYR A 185 8.45 7.95 -6.15
N SER A 186 8.41 9.27 -6.02
CA SER A 186 7.93 10.15 -7.07
C SER A 186 8.70 11.47 -7.09
N GLU A 187 8.86 12.01 -8.29
CA GLU A 187 9.42 13.34 -8.52
C GLU A 187 8.31 14.26 -9.03
N ILE A 188 8.25 15.47 -8.49
CA ILE A 188 7.20 16.44 -8.80
C ILE A 188 7.88 17.77 -9.14
N ILE A 189 7.53 18.31 -10.32
CA ILE A 189 8.02 19.60 -10.80
C ILE A 189 6.85 20.58 -10.78
N PRO A 190 6.92 21.68 -10.00
CA PRO A 190 5.86 22.68 -9.97
C PRO A 190 5.68 23.35 -11.32
N ASN A 191 4.41 23.57 -11.72
CA ASN A 191 4.11 24.21 -13.00
C ASN A 191 4.73 25.61 -13.12
N ALA A 192 4.78 26.34 -12.01
CA ALA A 192 5.38 27.67 -11.94
C ALA A 192 6.86 27.69 -12.32
N SER A 193 7.59 26.57 -12.18
CA SER A 193 8.99 26.47 -12.57
C SER A 193 9.20 26.45 -14.09
N PHE A 194 8.21 26.02 -14.87
CA PHE A 194 8.29 26.04 -16.34
C PHE A 194 8.13 27.43 -16.94
N ALA A 195 7.68 28.42 -16.17
CA ALA A 195 7.62 29.81 -16.61
C ALA A 195 9.00 30.51 -16.59
N CYS A 196 10.04 29.82 -16.11
CA CYS A 196 11.42 30.32 -16.05
C CYS A 196 12.23 30.15 -17.34
N GLU A 197 11.60 29.68 -18.43
CA GLU A 197 12.22 29.56 -19.76
C GLU A 197 12.43 30.91 -20.48
#